data_AF-A0A1H3XAF2-F1
#
_entry.id   AF-A0A1H3XAF2-F1
#
_cell.length_a   1.000
_cell.length_b   1.000
_cell.length_c   1.000
_cell.angle_alpha   90.00
_cell.angle_beta   90.00
_cell.angle_gamma   90.00
#
_symmetry.space_group_name_H-M   'P 1'
#
loop_
_entity.id
_entity.type
_entity.pdbx_description
1 polymer ?
#
loop_
_entity_poly.entity_id
_entity_poly.type
_entity_poly.pdbx_seq_one_letter_code
_entity_poly.pdbx_strand_id
1 'polypeptide(L)'
;MIMKPSIKNYFNVPSLLMTSLEAIERFQSAHKLYLKTDDEESRNSMAQALQAVKLLQKDLSVPDESADKIRIAFLKQVIALEEKINTIHLDDLFPDLYRDSETPFRLLTDIIESFKITLLSKGESHPFIELSTSSNEWKDHGVIAFCRDVKNSLQDVKFKSLWDALQTYQKNKTQLSYTFEILSMTGNLGKH
;
A
#
# COMPACT_ATOMS: atom_id res chain seq x y z
N MET A 1 1.94 32.37 21.16
CA MET A 1 0.56 31.84 21.05
C MET A 1 0.58 30.65 20.10
N ILE A 2 0.33 29.45 20.61
CA ILE A 2 0.22 28.24 19.78
C ILE A 2 -1.20 28.26 19.19
N MET A 3 -1.33 28.52 17.89
CA MET A 3 -2.61 28.41 17.19
C MET A 3 -3.07 26.96 17.28
N LYS A 4 -4.17 26.71 17.99
CA LYS A 4 -4.85 25.41 17.96
C LYS A 4 -5.31 25.14 16.53
N PRO A 5 -5.09 23.94 15.97
CA PRO A 5 -5.60 23.60 14.66
C PRO A 5 -7.13 23.74 14.64
N SER A 6 -7.66 24.44 13.64
CA SER A 6 -9.10 24.58 13.43
C SER A 6 -9.75 23.20 13.30
N ILE A 7 -10.84 22.97 14.03
CA ILE A 7 -11.65 21.73 14.03
C ILE A 7 -12.11 21.34 12.60
N LYS A 8 -12.15 22.29 11.66
CA LYS A 8 -12.42 22.02 10.23
C LYS A 8 -11.35 21.15 9.55
N ASN A 9 -10.12 21.11 10.05
CA ASN A 9 -9.06 20.29 9.47
C ASN A 9 -9.22 18.80 9.77
N TYR A 10 -9.93 18.42 10.84
CA TYR A 10 -10.11 17.00 11.22
C TYR A 10 -11.09 16.24 10.31
N PHE A 11 -12.12 16.91 9.77
CA PHE A 11 -13.14 16.28 8.95
C PHE A 11 -12.77 16.14 7.46
N ASN A 12 -11.70 16.82 7.02
CA ASN A 12 -11.24 16.78 5.61
C ASN A 12 -10.10 15.79 5.36
N VAL A 13 -9.56 15.12 6.38
CA VAL A 13 -8.31 14.36 6.20
C VAL A 13 -8.47 13.08 5.39
N PRO A 14 -9.53 12.26 5.56
CA PRO A 14 -9.77 11.13 4.66
C PRO A 14 -9.94 11.61 3.20
N SER A 15 -10.59 12.76 3.00
CA SER A 15 -10.71 13.39 1.68
C SER A 15 -9.34 13.85 1.15
N LEU A 16 -8.49 14.47 1.97
CA LEU A 16 -7.15 14.91 1.58
C LEU A 16 -6.23 13.74 1.24
N LEU A 17 -6.27 12.65 2.04
CA LEU A 17 -5.52 11.43 1.78
C LEU A 17 -6.00 10.76 0.49
N MET A 18 -7.31 10.68 0.26
CA MET A 18 -7.87 10.15 -0.99
C MET A 18 -7.45 10.99 -2.19
N THR A 19 -7.57 12.33 -2.11
CA THR A 19 -7.10 13.25 -3.15
C THR A 19 -5.60 13.09 -3.40
N SER A 20 -4.81 12.80 -2.37
CA SER A 20 -3.37 12.57 -2.49
C SER A 20 -3.04 11.24 -3.16
N LEU A 21 -3.80 10.17 -2.88
CA LEU A 21 -3.69 8.91 -3.59
C LEU A 21 -3.99 9.09 -5.09
N GLU A 22 -5.10 9.77 -5.42
CA GLU A 22 -5.47 10.06 -6.80
C GLU A 22 -4.44 10.93 -7.52
N ALA A 23 -3.89 11.95 -6.85
CA ALA A 23 -2.88 12.82 -7.41
C ALA A 23 -1.57 12.07 -7.71
N ILE A 24 -1.17 11.14 -6.83
CA ILE A 24 0.00 10.28 -7.05
C ILE A 24 -0.23 9.34 -8.24
N GLU A 25 -1.41 8.72 -8.35
CA GLU A 25 -1.76 7.83 -9.46
C GLU A 25 -1.80 8.60 -10.80
N ARG A 26 -2.33 9.83 -10.80
CA ARG A 26 -2.29 10.72 -11.96
C ARG A 26 -0.86 11.08 -12.34
N PHE A 27 0.00 11.40 -11.37
CA PHE A 27 1.41 11.68 -11.61
C PHE A 27 2.15 10.47 -12.20
N GLN A 28 1.95 9.27 -11.65
CA GLN A 28 2.55 8.03 -12.18
C GLN A 28 2.11 7.76 -13.62
N SER A 29 0.82 7.99 -13.92
CA SER A 29 0.26 7.81 -15.26
C SER A 29 0.82 8.84 -16.26
N ALA A 30 0.88 10.12 -15.87
CA ALA A 30 1.44 11.19 -16.69
C ALA A 30 2.94 10.98 -16.94
N HIS A 31 3.69 10.54 -15.93
CA HIS A 31 5.11 10.21 -16.07
C HIS A 31 5.33 9.04 -17.05
N LYS A 32 4.51 7.99 -16.98
CA LYS A 32 4.59 6.87 -17.93
C LYS A 32 4.29 7.32 -19.37
N LEU A 33 3.30 8.20 -19.55
CA LEU A 33 2.98 8.77 -20.87
C LEU A 33 4.14 9.62 -21.39
N TYR A 34 4.69 10.50 -20.56
CA TYR A 34 5.85 11.33 -20.88
C TYR A 34 7.04 10.49 -21.36
N LEU A 35 7.39 9.42 -20.65
CA LEU A 35 8.47 8.50 -21.06
C LEU A 35 8.21 7.79 -22.40
N LYS A 36 6.96 7.72 -22.85
CA LYS A 36 6.58 7.05 -24.10
C LYS A 36 6.53 7.99 -25.30
N THR A 37 6.04 9.23 -25.12
CA THR A 37 5.79 10.15 -26.25
C THR A 37 6.72 11.36 -26.30
N ASP A 38 7.11 11.91 -25.14
CA ASP A 38 7.99 13.09 -25.01
C ASP A 38 7.59 14.31 -25.88
N ASP A 39 6.28 14.55 -26.01
CA ASP A 39 5.72 15.73 -26.67
C ASP A 39 5.46 16.89 -25.69
N GLU A 40 4.98 18.03 -26.19
CA GLU A 40 4.68 19.20 -25.36
C GLU A 40 3.51 18.95 -24.40
N GLU A 41 2.48 18.22 -24.85
CA GLU A 41 1.29 17.93 -24.05
C GLU A 41 1.61 17.04 -22.86
N SER A 42 2.35 15.95 -23.07
CA SER A 42 2.79 15.02 -22.03
C SER A 42 3.72 15.69 -21.01
N ARG A 43 4.62 16.58 -21.45
CA ARG A 43 5.44 17.41 -20.55
C ARG A 43 4.61 18.33 -19.68
N ASN A 44 3.63 19.03 -20.27
CA ASN A 44 2.72 19.91 -19.53
C ASN A 44 1.87 19.13 -18.52
N SER A 45 1.32 18.00 -18.93
CA SER A 45 0.54 17.10 -18.06
C SER A 45 1.37 16.59 -16.88
N MET A 46 2.61 16.13 -17.13
CA MET A 46 3.53 15.69 -16.08
C MET A 46 3.87 16.83 -15.10
N ALA A 47 4.18 18.02 -15.61
CA ALA A 47 4.52 19.18 -14.78
C ALA A 47 3.35 19.59 -13.86
N GLN A 48 2.12 19.60 -14.39
CA GLN A 48 0.91 19.89 -13.61
C GLN A 48 0.67 18.83 -12.52
N ALA A 49 0.79 17.54 -12.86
CA ALA A 49 0.63 16.46 -11.90
C ALA A 49 1.69 16.51 -10.79
N LEU A 50 2.95 16.79 -11.14
CA LEU A 50 4.04 16.97 -10.17
C LEU A 50 3.77 18.15 -9.24
N GLN A 51 3.28 19.27 -9.76
CA GLN A 51 2.94 20.43 -8.96
C GLN A 51 1.81 20.13 -7.97
N ALA A 52 0.80 19.38 -8.38
CA ALA A 52 -0.28 18.92 -7.49
C ALA A 52 0.26 18.06 -6.35
N VAL A 53 1.15 17.09 -6.64
CA VAL A 53 1.79 16.25 -5.62
C VAL A 53 2.63 17.09 -4.64
N LYS A 54 3.40 18.08 -5.14
CA LYS A 54 4.21 18.96 -4.29
C LYS A 54 3.37 19.80 -3.32
N LEU A 55 2.22 20.29 -3.76
CA LEU A 55 1.30 21.03 -2.91
C LEU A 55 0.74 20.12 -1.80
N LEU A 56 0.31 18.91 -2.15
CA LEU A 56 -0.22 17.95 -1.19
C LEU A 56 0.87 17.45 -0.22
N GLN A 57 2.11 17.28 -0.69
CA GLN A 57 3.24 16.97 0.18
C GLN A 57 3.41 18.03 1.27
N LYS A 58 3.32 19.32 0.91
CA LYS A 58 3.43 20.42 1.88
C LYS A 58 2.35 20.32 2.95
N ASP A 59 1.11 20.05 2.56
CA ASP A 59 -0.03 19.96 3.47
C ASP A 59 0.05 18.73 4.38
N LEU A 60 0.48 17.59 3.84
CA LEU A 60 0.58 16.33 4.58
C LEU A 60 1.86 16.18 5.42
N SER A 61 2.86 17.03 5.22
CA SER A 61 4.13 17.00 5.99
C SER A 61 4.02 17.67 7.35
N VAL A 62 2.88 18.29 7.68
CA VAL A 62 2.62 18.84 9.01
C VAL A 62 2.56 17.70 10.04
N PRO A 63 3.11 17.87 11.26
CA PRO A 63 3.06 16.83 12.27
C PRO A 63 1.64 16.36 12.59
N ASP A 64 1.43 15.04 12.55
CA ASP A 64 0.15 14.40 12.87
C ASP A 64 0.40 13.11 13.67
N GLU A 65 -0.13 13.03 14.89
CA GLU A 65 0.05 11.88 15.78
C GLU A 65 -0.56 10.59 15.23
N SER A 66 -1.57 10.71 14.36
CA SER A 66 -2.18 9.55 13.71
C SER A 66 -1.28 8.90 12.65
N ALA A 67 -0.23 9.59 12.19
CA ALA A 67 0.76 9.02 11.30
C ALA A 67 1.42 7.78 11.92
N ASP A 68 1.80 7.84 13.20
CA ASP A 68 2.42 6.70 13.86
C ASP A 68 1.43 5.59 14.18
N LYS A 69 0.15 5.93 14.38
CA LYS A 69 -0.92 4.92 14.47
C LYS A 69 -1.03 4.10 13.19
N ILE A 70 -0.95 4.76 12.02
CA ILE A 70 -0.94 4.08 10.73
C ILE A 70 0.27 3.13 10.63
N ARG A 71 1.47 3.58 11.02
CA ARG A 71 2.67 2.73 11.05
C ARG A 71 2.45 1.47 11.89
N ILE A 72 1.95 1.64 13.12
CA ILE A 72 1.68 0.52 14.03
C ILE A 72 0.63 -0.42 13.44
N ALA A 73 -0.39 0.11 12.79
CA ALA A 73 -1.42 -0.69 12.13
C ALA A 73 -0.85 -1.50 10.95
N PHE A 74 -0.02 -0.89 10.09
CA PHE A 74 0.69 -1.61 9.03
C PHE A 74 1.57 -2.73 9.59
N LEU A 75 2.30 -2.47 10.68
CA LEU A 75 3.08 -3.50 11.38
C LEU A 75 2.22 -4.69 11.83
N LYS A 76 1.09 -4.41 12.48
CA LYS A 76 0.16 -5.46 12.92
C LYS A 76 -0.36 -6.28 11.76
N GLN A 77 -0.70 -5.64 10.65
CA GLN A 77 -1.22 -6.31 9.46
C GLN A 77 -0.17 -7.25 8.84
N VAL A 78 1.09 -6.83 8.70
CA VAL A 78 2.13 -7.70 8.14
C VAL A 78 2.55 -8.83 9.07
N ILE A 79 2.58 -8.58 10.38
CA ILE A 79 2.86 -9.62 11.38
C ILE A 79 1.77 -10.69 11.32
N ALA A 80 0.49 -10.28 11.37
CA ALA A 80 -0.63 -11.20 11.32
C ALA A 80 -0.73 -11.93 9.97
N LEU A 81 -0.32 -11.30 8.87
CA LEU A 81 -0.27 -11.95 7.55
C LEU A 81 0.84 -13.02 7.52
N GLU A 82 2.06 -12.68 7.97
CA GLU A 82 3.19 -13.62 8.05
C GLU A 82 2.84 -14.82 8.94
N GLU A 83 2.28 -14.58 10.14
CA GLU A 83 1.88 -15.64 11.08
C GLU A 83 0.85 -16.60 10.47
N LYS A 84 -0.15 -16.09 9.74
CA LYS A 84 -1.14 -16.95 9.09
C LYS A 84 -0.56 -17.78 7.97
N ILE A 85 0.28 -17.20 7.11
CA ILE A 85 0.93 -17.96 6.03
C ILE A 85 1.76 -19.09 6.64
N ASN A 86 2.55 -18.79 7.68
CA ASN A 86 3.32 -19.81 8.40
C ASN A 86 2.41 -20.89 9.02
N THR A 87 1.26 -20.51 9.58
CA THR A 87 0.29 -21.46 10.15
C THR A 87 -0.30 -22.37 9.08
N ILE A 88 -0.67 -21.83 7.92
CA ILE A 88 -1.17 -22.62 6.77
C ILE A 88 -0.15 -23.67 6.34
N HIS A 89 1.13 -23.32 6.34
CA HIS A 89 2.20 -24.28 6.02
C HIS A 89 2.41 -25.39 7.05
N LEU A 90 1.96 -25.23 8.30
CA LEU A 90 2.05 -26.31 9.28
C LEU A 90 1.15 -27.50 8.91
N ASP A 91 0.15 -27.26 8.08
CA ASP A 91 -0.79 -28.27 7.58
C ASP A 91 -0.44 -28.77 6.16
N ASP A 92 0.78 -28.50 5.67
CA ASP A 92 1.22 -28.78 4.28
C ASP A 92 0.32 -28.12 3.20
N LEU A 93 -0.28 -26.98 3.54
CA LEU A 93 -1.12 -26.18 2.64
C LEU A 93 -0.43 -24.87 2.24
N PHE A 94 -1.06 -24.17 1.29
CA PHE A 94 -0.61 -22.89 0.76
C PHE A 94 -1.75 -21.86 0.75
N PRO A 95 -1.47 -20.55 0.89
CA PRO A 95 -2.50 -19.54 0.73
C PRO A 95 -3.10 -19.58 -0.69
N ASP A 96 -4.40 -19.45 -0.84
CA ASP A 96 -5.02 -19.34 -2.16
C ASP A 96 -4.83 -17.92 -2.73
N LEU A 97 -4.22 -17.84 -3.90
CA LEU A 97 -3.99 -16.60 -4.65
C LEU A 97 -5.29 -15.96 -5.17
N TYR A 98 -6.27 -16.79 -5.48
CA TYR A 98 -7.48 -16.41 -6.22
C TYR A 98 -8.69 -16.26 -5.31
N ARG A 99 -8.73 -16.99 -4.19
CA ARG A 99 -9.85 -16.98 -3.23
C ARG A 99 -11.20 -17.15 -3.94
N ASP A 100 -11.31 -18.19 -4.74
CA ASP A 100 -12.49 -18.49 -5.57
C ASP A 100 -12.90 -17.38 -6.56
N SER A 101 -12.00 -16.43 -6.86
CA SER A 101 -12.25 -15.33 -7.80
C SER A 101 -11.65 -15.60 -9.19
N GLU A 102 -12.37 -15.21 -10.23
CA GLU A 102 -11.82 -15.10 -11.60
C GLU A 102 -10.78 -13.98 -11.74
N THR A 103 -10.64 -13.12 -10.72
CA THR A 103 -9.67 -12.02 -10.74
C THR A 103 -8.26 -12.56 -10.45
N PRO A 104 -7.28 -12.37 -11.36
CA PRO A 104 -5.90 -12.72 -11.08
C PRO A 104 -5.42 -11.97 -9.83
N PHE A 105 -4.85 -12.71 -8.87
CA PHE A 105 -4.23 -12.14 -7.67
C PHE A 105 -5.19 -11.39 -6.75
N ARG A 106 -6.32 -12.01 -6.41
CA ARG A 106 -7.24 -11.46 -5.40
C ARG A 106 -6.53 -11.15 -4.08
N LEU A 107 -5.60 -12.00 -3.67
CA LEU A 107 -4.78 -11.79 -2.47
C LEU A 107 -4.01 -10.45 -2.51
N LEU A 108 -3.41 -10.07 -3.65
CA LEU A 108 -2.75 -8.78 -3.82
C LEU A 108 -3.71 -7.62 -3.54
N THR A 109 -4.92 -7.72 -4.11
CA THR A 109 -5.97 -6.71 -3.95
C THR A 109 -6.41 -6.59 -2.49
N ASP A 110 -6.63 -7.72 -1.83
CA ASP A 110 -7.07 -7.76 -0.43
C ASP A 110 -6.01 -7.13 0.51
N ILE A 111 -4.71 -7.40 0.28
CA ILE A 111 -3.62 -6.80 1.05
C ILE A 111 -3.57 -5.28 0.82
N ILE A 112 -3.61 -4.83 -0.44
CA ILE A 112 -3.54 -3.39 -0.78
C ILE A 112 -4.73 -2.62 -0.21
N GLU A 113 -5.95 -3.15 -0.36
CA GLU A 113 -7.15 -2.48 0.18
C GLU A 113 -7.13 -2.44 1.71
N SER A 114 -6.66 -3.51 2.36
CA SER A 114 -6.50 -3.51 3.82
C SER A 114 -5.56 -2.40 4.31
N PHE A 115 -4.44 -2.16 3.61
CA PHE A 115 -3.52 -1.06 3.92
C PHE A 115 -4.15 0.30 3.59
N LYS A 116 -4.89 0.41 2.48
CA LYS A 116 -5.55 1.64 2.08
C LYS A 116 -6.63 2.06 3.07
N ILE A 117 -7.47 1.13 3.53
CA ILE A 117 -8.47 1.37 4.58
C ILE A 117 -7.79 1.86 5.86
N THR A 118 -6.64 1.28 6.20
CA THR A 118 -5.84 1.69 7.36
C THR A 118 -5.34 3.12 7.22
N LEU A 119 -4.80 3.47 6.05
CA LEU A 119 -4.37 4.83 5.74
C LEU A 119 -5.53 5.82 5.85
N LEU A 120 -6.66 5.56 5.18
CA LEU A 120 -7.82 6.45 5.12
C LEU A 120 -8.53 6.60 6.48
N SER A 121 -8.49 5.56 7.31
CA SER A 121 -8.99 5.60 8.69
C SER A 121 -7.98 6.13 9.70
N LYS A 122 -6.80 6.60 9.26
CA LYS A 122 -5.73 7.10 10.12
C LYS A 122 -5.26 6.11 11.19
N GLY A 123 -5.25 4.82 10.83
CA GLY A 123 -4.85 3.73 11.72
C GLY A 123 -5.92 3.30 12.73
N GLU A 124 -7.12 3.88 12.68
CA GLU A 124 -8.24 3.47 13.54
C GLU A 124 -8.87 2.15 13.09
N SER A 125 -8.80 1.82 11.79
CA SER A 125 -9.19 0.53 11.24
C SER A 125 -7.97 -0.18 10.65
N HIS A 126 -7.86 -1.49 10.85
CA HIS A 126 -6.81 -2.32 10.26
C HIS A 126 -7.41 -3.68 9.89
N PRO A 127 -8.14 -3.74 8.76
CA PRO A 127 -8.90 -4.92 8.38
C PRO A 127 -8.03 -6.17 8.32
N PHE A 128 -8.61 -7.28 8.75
CA PHE A 128 -7.97 -8.58 8.64
C PHE A 128 -7.88 -8.99 7.16
N ILE A 129 -6.70 -9.44 6.74
CA ILE A 129 -6.53 -10.06 5.41
C ILE A 129 -6.91 -11.53 5.56
N GLU A 130 -7.99 -11.92 4.90
CA GLU A 130 -8.49 -13.28 4.91
C GLU A 130 -7.73 -14.12 3.88
N LEU A 131 -7.24 -15.27 4.32
CA LEU A 131 -6.54 -16.24 3.47
C LEU A 131 -7.39 -17.49 3.39
N SER A 132 -7.79 -17.85 2.17
CA SER A 132 -8.25 -19.22 1.89
C SER A 132 -7.02 -20.11 1.75
N THR A 133 -7.17 -21.42 1.93
CA THR A 133 -6.09 -22.40 1.77
C THR A 133 -6.29 -23.22 0.51
N SER A 134 -5.20 -23.64 -0.12
CA SER A 134 -5.21 -24.58 -1.23
C SER A 134 -4.07 -25.58 -1.10
N SER A 135 -4.18 -26.71 -1.80
CA SER A 135 -3.08 -27.66 -1.99
C SER A 135 -2.09 -27.24 -3.08
N ASN A 136 -2.36 -26.13 -3.78
CA ASN A 136 -1.54 -25.68 -4.91
C ASN A 136 -0.37 -24.85 -4.40
N GLU A 137 0.81 -25.45 -4.38
CA GLU A 137 2.05 -24.75 -4.05
C GLU A 137 2.30 -23.59 -5.02
N TRP A 138 2.62 -22.44 -4.44
CA TRP A 138 3.12 -21.29 -5.16
C TRP A 138 4.16 -20.57 -4.31
N LYS A 139 4.85 -19.64 -4.94
CA LYS A 139 5.98 -18.92 -4.39
C LYS A 139 5.59 -17.81 -3.40
N ASP A 140 4.85 -18.15 -2.34
CA ASP A 140 4.45 -17.23 -1.26
C ASP A 140 5.60 -16.66 -0.42
N HIS A 141 6.79 -17.26 -0.52
CA HIS A 141 8.04 -16.71 0.03
C HIS A 141 8.28 -15.23 -0.32
N GLY A 142 7.77 -14.74 -1.46
CA GLY A 142 7.84 -13.33 -1.83
C GLY A 142 6.92 -12.43 -0.97
N VAL A 143 5.74 -12.93 -0.62
CA VAL A 143 4.81 -12.24 0.30
C VAL A 143 5.35 -12.29 1.73
N ILE A 144 5.95 -13.41 2.15
CA ILE A 144 6.65 -13.50 3.44
C ILE A 144 7.82 -12.52 3.49
N ALA A 145 8.64 -12.45 2.44
CA ALA A 145 9.74 -11.49 2.34
C ALA A 145 9.24 -10.05 2.42
N PHE A 146 8.18 -9.71 1.68
CA PHE A 146 7.51 -8.41 1.81
C PHE A 146 7.09 -8.12 3.26
N CYS A 147 6.45 -9.06 3.95
CA CYS A 147 6.03 -8.87 5.35
C CYS A 147 7.24 -8.57 6.26
N ARG A 148 8.33 -9.31 6.09
CA ARG A 148 9.58 -9.12 6.85
C ARG A 148 10.24 -7.78 6.57
N ASP A 149 10.29 -7.36 5.30
CA ASP A 149 10.86 -6.08 4.90
C ASP A 149 10.06 -4.91 5.50
N VAL A 150 8.72 -4.98 5.43
CA VAL A 150 7.85 -3.97 6.05
C VAL A 150 8.04 -3.97 7.56
N LYS A 151 8.04 -5.15 8.20
CA LYS A 151 8.28 -5.28 9.65
C LYS A 151 9.59 -4.62 10.06
N ASN A 152 10.70 -5.00 9.43
CA ASN A 152 12.03 -4.49 9.75
C ASN A 152 12.15 -2.98 9.48
N SER A 153 11.58 -2.49 8.37
CA SER A 153 11.66 -1.06 8.03
C SER A 153 10.77 -0.18 8.89
N LEU A 154 9.69 -0.73 9.47
CA LEU A 154 8.74 0.03 10.28
C LEU A 154 8.95 -0.11 11.79
N GLN A 155 9.65 -1.13 12.27
CA GLN A 155 9.78 -1.43 13.70
C GLN A 155 10.42 -0.29 14.50
N ASP A 156 11.54 0.25 13.99
CA ASP A 156 12.37 1.22 14.72
C ASP A 156 12.22 2.67 14.23
N VAL A 157 11.27 2.92 13.32
CA VAL A 157 10.97 4.27 12.82
C VAL A 157 9.71 4.82 13.47
N LYS A 158 9.59 6.15 13.50
CA LYS A 158 8.38 6.85 13.93
C LYS A 158 7.90 7.73 12.78
N PHE A 159 6.64 7.57 12.37
CA PHE A 159 6.06 8.48 11.39
C PHE A 159 5.69 9.78 12.08
N LYS A 160 6.13 10.90 11.49
CA LYS A 160 5.89 12.24 12.03
C LYS A 160 4.72 12.90 11.35
N SER A 161 4.44 12.52 10.10
CA SER A 161 3.47 13.17 9.25
C SER A 161 2.68 12.17 8.41
N LEU A 162 1.50 12.57 7.93
CA LEU A 162 0.70 11.74 7.04
C LEU A 162 1.39 11.50 5.69
N TRP A 163 2.31 12.37 5.31
CA TRP A 163 3.16 12.17 4.14
C TRP A 163 4.06 10.94 4.30
N ASP A 164 4.66 10.71 5.48
CA ASP A 164 5.49 9.52 5.74
C ASP A 164 4.67 8.23 5.58
N ALA A 165 3.43 8.24 6.09
CA ALA A 165 2.50 7.13 5.98
C ALA A 165 2.09 6.88 4.52
N LEU A 166 1.80 7.93 3.76
CA LEU A 166 1.43 7.85 2.35
C LEU A 166 2.59 7.33 1.49
N GLN A 167 3.81 7.81 1.72
CA GLN A 167 5.00 7.31 1.03
C GLN A 167 5.25 5.83 1.31
N THR A 168 5.09 5.42 2.57
CA THR A 168 5.22 4.01 2.97
C THR A 168 4.16 3.15 2.28
N TYR A 169 2.89 3.59 2.28
CA TYR A 169 1.82 2.89 1.58
C TYR A 169 2.15 2.72 0.09
N GLN A 170 2.59 3.78 -0.59
CA GLN A 170 2.95 3.72 -2.01
C GLN A 170 4.13 2.78 -2.27
N LYS A 171 5.18 2.85 -1.45
CA LYS A 171 6.34 1.94 -1.53
C LYS A 171 5.89 0.49 -1.40
N ASN A 172 5.07 0.19 -0.38
CA ASN A 172 4.59 -1.16 -0.11
C ASN A 172 3.68 -1.67 -1.23
N LYS A 173 2.77 -0.82 -1.74
CA LYS A 173 1.93 -1.11 -2.91
C LYS A 173 2.81 -1.50 -4.12
N THR A 174 3.82 -0.70 -4.46
CA THR A 174 4.72 -0.97 -5.58
C THR A 174 5.52 -2.26 -5.38
N GLN A 175 6.12 -2.47 -4.21
CA GLN A 175 6.89 -3.69 -3.92
C GLN A 175 6.03 -4.96 -4.03
N LEU A 176 4.80 -4.91 -3.49
CA LEU A 176 3.89 -6.04 -3.53
C LEU A 176 3.38 -6.30 -4.95
N SER A 177 2.99 -5.25 -5.70
CA SER A 177 2.60 -5.40 -7.11
C SER A 177 3.70 -6.04 -7.95
N TYR A 178 4.96 -5.64 -7.77
CA TYR A 178 6.09 -6.24 -8.48
C TYR A 178 6.32 -7.71 -8.09
N THR A 179 6.16 -8.04 -6.81
CA THR A 179 6.23 -9.42 -6.32
C THR A 179 5.21 -10.31 -7.05
N PHE A 180 3.97 -9.84 -7.17
CA PHE A 180 2.90 -10.56 -7.87
C PHE A 180 3.07 -10.59 -9.40
N GLU A 181 3.64 -9.55 -9.99
CA GLU A 181 3.99 -9.53 -11.41
C GLU A 181 5.05 -10.59 -11.73
N ILE A 182 6.11 -10.73 -10.91
CA ILE A 182 7.10 -11.80 -11.07
C ILE A 182 6.45 -13.19 -10.96
N LEU A 183 5.51 -13.37 -10.03
CA LEU A 183 4.78 -14.64 -9.89
C LEU A 183 4.02 -14.98 -11.17
N SER A 184 3.35 -13.98 -11.77
CA SER A 184 2.63 -14.14 -13.03
C SER A 184 3.55 -14.53 -14.19
N MET A 185 4.74 -13.93 -14.28
CA MET A 185 5.68 -14.15 -15.39
C MET A 185 6.43 -15.48 -15.28
N THR A 186 6.73 -15.91 -14.05
CA THR A 186 7.56 -17.10 -13.80
C THR A 186 6.78 -18.42 -13.82
N GLY A 187 5.46 -18.37 -14.09
CA GLY A 187 4.63 -19.57 -14.22
C GLY A 187 4.52 -20.41 -12.95
N ASN A 188 4.84 -19.85 -11.78
CA ASN A 188 4.73 -20.52 -10.48
C ASN A 188 3.35 -20.27 -9.85
N LEU A 189 2.33 -20.29 -10.70
CA LEU A 189 0.93 -20.42 -10.32
C LEU A 189 0.71 -21.93 -10.44
N GLY A 190 0.54 -22.64 -9.33
CA GLY A 190 0.46 -24.10 -9.30
C GLY A 190 -0.30 -24.64 -10.50
N LYS A 191 0.29 -25.60 -11.21
CA LYS A 191 -0.31 -26.21 -12.41
C LYS A 191 -1.76 -26.60 -12.11
N HIS A 192 -2.69 -26.13 -12.94
CA HIS A 192 -4.04 -26.69 -13.01
C HIS A 192 -3.97 -28.19 -13.32
#